data_AF-A0A975T7N0-F1
#
_entry.id   AF-A0A975T7N0-F1
#
_cell.length_a   1.000
_cell.length_b   1.000
_cell.length_c   1.000
_cell.angle_alpha   90.00
_cell.angle_beta   90.00
_cell.angle_gamma   90.00
#
_symmetry.space_group_name_H-M   'P 1'
#
loop_
_entity.id
_entity.type
_entity.pdbx_description
1 polymer ?
#
loop_
_entity_poly.entity_id
_entity_poly.type
_entity_poly.pdbx_seq_one_letter_code
_entity_poly.pdbx_strand_id
1 'polypeptide(L)'
;MLVMATGTGKTFTAFQIIWRLWKSGAKKRILFLADRNILVDQTRVNDFKPFGSRMTKIKQRQVDKSYEIYLSLYQAVTGNEEAKNIYRQFSPDFFDLIIIDECHRGSADEDSAWREILEYFGSATQIGLTATPRETEEVSNSLYFGDSIFTYSLKQGIEDGFLAPYKVIRIDFDKDLSGWKPKPGQRDKYGKEIPDQVFNQRDFDRTLVLEKRTELVARIISDYLKSLGVPLEGLEKEIGQDFDPLDLICHVVFDQPPLTRKERANNVRKRNYFSKYGEQARTVLNALLDKYADEGIEDIESLDVLKVKPISDLGTPLEIIKIFGGKQAYLQALSVLKEELYRVS
;
A
#
# COMPACT_ATOMS: atom_id res chain seq x y z
N MET A 1 -3.08 -10.72 27.18
CA MET A 1 -2.84 -10.61 25.71
C MET A 1 -1.38 -10.93 25.35
N LEU A 2 -1.08 -11.36 24.11
CA LEU A 2 0.30 -11.45 23.58
C LEU A 2 0.55 -10.33 22.55
N VAL A 3 1.62 -9.56 22.74
CA VAL A 3 2.04 -8.51 21.80
C VAL A 3 3.31 -8.95 21.09
N MET A 4 3.28 -9.04 19.76
CA MET A 4 4.38 -9.57 18.97
C MET A 4 4.45 -8.84 17.63
N ALA A 5 5.60 -8.22 17.35
CA ALA A 5 5.82 -7.50 16.11
C ALA A 5 5.51 -8.36 14.87
N THR A 6 5.05 -7.72 13.80
CA THR A 6 4.80 -8.41 12.53
C THR A 6 6.10 -9.05 12.03
N GLY A 7 6.00 -10.30 11.57
CA GLY A 7 7.16 -11.08 11.12
C GLY A 7 7.84 -11.92 12.21
N THR A 8 7.42 -11.85 13.47
CA THR A 8 8.06 -12.61 14.57
C THR A 8 7.35 -13.91 14.95
N GLY A 9 6.52 -14.46 14.06
CA GLY A 9 5.91 -15.79 14.25
C GLY A 9 4.67 -15.85 15.16
N LYS A 10 3.77 -14.86 15.14
CA LYS A 10 2.47 -14.90 15.85
C LYS A 10 1.65 -16.14 15.52
N THR A 11 1.43 -16.40 14.23
CA THR A 11 0.63 -17.55 13.76
C THR A 11 1.24 -18.88 14.21
N PHE A 12 2.56 -19.00 14.15
CA PHE A 12 3.28 -20.16 14.68
C PHE A 12 3.12 -20.29 16.20
N THR A 13 3.18 -19.18 16.94
CA THR A 13 2.94 -19.16 18.39
C THR A 13 1.52 -19.61 18.73
N ALA A 14 0.52 -19.10 18.01
CA ALA A 14 -0.87 -19.53 18.13
C ALA A 14 -1.01 -21.04 17.87
N PHE A 15 -0.40 -21.54 16.79
CA PHE A 15 -0.37 -22.97 16.49
C PHE A 15 0.22 -23.77 17.65
N GLN A 16 1.38 -23.39 18.20
CA GLN A 16 2.04 -24.11 19.28
C GLN A 16 1.19 -24.14 20.56
N ILE A 17 0.53 -23.03 20.90
CA ILE A 17 -0.40 -22.97 22.05
C ILE A 17 -1.55 -23.94 21.84
N ILE A 18 -2.24 -23.85 20.69
CA ILE A 18 -3.37 -24.71 20.35
C ILE A 18 -2.94 -26.17 20.34
N TRP A 19 -1.85 -26.49 19.65
CA TRP A 19 -1.35 -27.85 19.49
C TRP A 19 -1.06 -28.52 20.83
N ARG A 20 -0.36 -27.83 21.74
CA ARG A 20 -0.03 -28.39 23.06
C ARG A 20 -1.27 -28.66 23.90
N LEU A 21 -2.20 -27.71 23.95
CA LEU A 21 -3.44 -27.83 24.73
C LEU A 21 -4.41 -28.86 24.14
N TRP A 22 -4.45 -28.96 22.81
CA TRP A 22 -5.25 -29.94 22.09
C TRP A 22 -4.68 -31.35 22.26
N LYS A 23 -3.36 -31.53 22.06
CA LYS A 23 -2.69 -32.82 22.23
C LYS A 23 -2.76 -33.36 23.65
N SER A 24 -2.74 -32.49 24.66
CA SER A 24 -2.90 -32.91 26.05
C SER A 24 -4.36 -33.22 26.43
N GLY A 25 -5.33 -32.93 25.55
CA GLY A 25 -6.75 -33.05 25.84
C GLY A 25 -7.30 -31.99 26.80
N ALA A 26 -6.51 -30.97 27.14
CA ALA A 26 -6.92 -29.89 28.04
C ALA A 26 -7.95 -28.95 27.40
N LYS A 27 -7.86 -28.77 26.07
CA LYS A 27 -8.80 -28.01 25.26
C LYS A 27 -9.19 -28.85 24.04
N LYS A 28 -10.48 -29.10 23.84
CA LYS A 28 -10.97 -30.02 22.79
C LYS A 28 -11.62 -29.29 21.62
N ARG A 29 -12.33 -28.20 21.90
CA ARG A 29 -13.03 -27.39 20.91
C ARG A 29 -12.43 -26.00 20.89
N ILE A 30 -11.78 -25.65 19.79
CA ILE A 30 -10.93 -24.47 19.69
C ILE A 30 -11.40 -23.61 18.51
N LEU A 31 -11.58 -22.32 18.75
CA LEU A 31 -11.90 -21.34 17.72
C LEU A 31 -10.68 -20.43 17.49
N PHE A 32 -10.26 -20.30 16.25
CA PHE A 32 -9.26 -19.33 15.79
C PHE A 32 -9.95 -18.28 14.91
N LEU A 33 -9.89 -17.03 15.35
CA LEU A 33 -10.46 -15.88 14.67
C LEU A 33 -9.36 -15.03 14.03
N ALA A 34 -9.58 -14.61 12.79
CA ALA A 34 -8.68 -13.70 12.08
C ALA A 34 -9.45 -12.66 11.25
N ASP A 35 -8.77 -11.58 10.89
CA ASP A 35 -9.36 -10.44 10.17
C ASP A 35 -9.66 -10.75 8.70
N ARG A 36 -8.76 -11.46 8.01
CA ARG A 36 -8.82 -11.62 6.55
C ARG A 36 -8.89 -13.08 6.11
N ASN A 37 -9.66 -13.34 5.06
CA ASN A 37 -9.79 -14.68 4.45
C ASN A 37 -8.43 -15.30 4.14
N ILE A 38 -7.52 -14.50 3.57
CA ILE A 38 -6.18 -14.96 3.21
C ILE A 38 -5.39 -15.46 4.42
N LEU A 39 -5.53 -14.82 5.58
CA LEU A 39 -4.85 -15.24 6.81
C LEU A 39 -5.40 -16.60 7.28
N VAL A 40 -6.72 -16.78 7.24
CA VAL A 40 -7.35 -18.06 7.59
C VAL A 40 -6.92 -19.18 6.65
N ASP A 41 -6.99 -18.93 5.33
CA ASP A 41 -6.70 -19.95 4.33
C ASP A 41 -5.20 -20.33 4.34
N GLN A 42 -4.31 -19.35 4.49
CA GLN A 42 -2.87 -19.57 4.61
C GLN A 42 -2.53 -20.33 5.90
N THR A 43 -3.12 -19.94 7.03
CA THR A 43 -2.94 -20.62 8.32
C THR A 43 -3.36 -22.09 8.20
N ARG A 44 -4.52 -22.36 7.59
CA ARG A 44 -5.06 -23.71 7.38
C ARG A 44 -4.11 -24.62 6.60
N VAL A 45 -3.54 -24.11 5.50
CA VAL A 45 -2.71 -24.92 4.58
C VAL A 45 -1.28 -25.09 5.10
N ASN A 46 -0.79 -24.14 5.90
CA ASN A 46 0.58 -24.11 6.41
C ASN A 46 0.64 -24.52 7.89
N ASP A 47 0.68 -23.55 8.80
CA ASP A 47 0.93 -23.77 10.24
C ASP A 47 -0.02 -24.79 10.86
N PHE A 48 -1.30 -24.76 10.48
CA PHE A 48 -2.34 -25.61 11.05
C PHE A 48 -2.58 -26.91 10.27
N LYS A 49 -1.81 -27.16 9.21
CA LYS A 49 -1.83 -28.42 8.44
C LYS A 49 -1.80 -29.68 9.33
N PRO A 50 -1.03 -29.72 10.45
CA PRO A 50 -0.99 -30.90 11.32
C PRO A 50 -2.32 -31.30 11.97
N PHE A 51 -3.32 -30.40 12.06
CA PHE A 51 -4.65 -30.76 12.56
C PHE A 51 -5.46 -31.60 11.55
N GLY A 52 -5.10 -31.56 10.25
CA GLY A 52 -5.69 -32.42 9.23
C GLY A 52 -7.22 -32.38 9.19
N SER A 53 -7.85 -33.55 9.28
CA SER A 53 -9.31 -33.71 9.24
C SER A 53 -10.04 -33.23 10.49
N ARG A 54 -9.31 -32.88 11.57
CA ARG A 54 -9.91 -32.34 12.80
C ARG A 54 -10.23 -30.85 12.71
N MET A 55 -9.80 -30.19 11.63
CA MET A 55 -9.94 -28.76 11.42
C MET A 55 -10.95 -28.43 10.31
N THR A 56 -11.75 -27.39 10.52
CA THR A 56 -12.64 -26.82 9.51
C THR A 56 -12.57 -25.29 9.47
N LYS A 57 -12.92 -24.72 8.31
CA LYS A 57 -13.17 -23.28 8.16
C LYS A 57 -14.68 -23.08 8.17
N ILE A 58 -15.18 -22.28 9.10
CA ILE A 58 -16.59 -21.89 9.14
C ILE A 58 -16.89 -21.09 7.88
N LYS A 59 -17.87 -21.57 7.10
CA LYS A 59 -18.36 -20.91 5.88
C LYS A 59 -19.82 -20.53 6.09
N GLN A 60 -20.27 -19.46 5.43
CA GLN A 60 -21.64 -19.00 5.51
C GLN A 60 -22.62 -20.12 5.14
N ARG A 61 -23.58 -20.41 6.05
CA ARG A 61 -24.85 -21.18 5.90
C ARG A 61 -25.04 -22.45 6.74
N GLN A 62 -24.01 -23.20 7.15
CA GLN A 62 -24.17 -24.32 8.08
C GLN A 62 -22.90 -24.60 8.90
N VAL A 63 -23.09 -24.94 10.17
CA VAL A 63 -22.03 -25.33 11.10
C VAL A 63 -22.03 -26.84 11.30
N ASP A 64 -20.91 -27.48 10.97
CA ASP A 64 -20.63 -28.87 11.35
C ASP A 64 -19.90 -28.92 12.71
N LYS A 65 -20.56 -29.49 13.71
CA LYS A 65 -20.08 -29.57 15.10
C LYS A 65 -19.15 -30.76 15.38
N SER A 66 -18.80 -31.56 14.35
CA SER A 66 -17.96 -32.75 14.49
C SER A 66 -16.45 -32.46 14.52
N TYR A 67 -16.04 -31.24 14.17
CA TYR A 67 -14.64 -30.81 14.19
C TYR A 67 -14.18 -30.39 15.58
N GLU A 68 -12.87 -30.26 15.74
CA GLU A 68 -12.24 -29.87 17.01
C GLU A 68 -11.57 -28.50 16.90
N ILE A 69 -11.06 -28.16 15.70
CA ILE A 69 -10.42 -26.88 15.41
C ILE A 69 -11.24 -26.11 14.37
N TYR A 70 -11.70 -24.92 14.73
CA TYR A 70 -12.53 -24.07 13.90
C TYR A 70 -11.78 -22.81 13.53
N LEU A 71 -11.72 -22.50 12.24
CA LEU A 71 -11.18 -21.24 11.73
C LEU A 71 -12.32 -20.36 11.22
N SER A 72 -12.35 -19.09 11.58
CA SER A 72 -13.34 -18.15 11.07
C SER A 72 -12.80 -16.74 10.91
N LEU A 73 -13.46 -15.97 10.06
CA LEU A 73 -13.36 -14.52 10.07
C LEU A 73 -14.30 -13.90 11.09
N TYR A 74 -13.96 -12.72 11.61
CA TYR A 74 -14.85 -11.89 12.44
C TYR A 74 -16.18 -11.63 11.70
N GLN A 75 -16.08 -11.02 10.52
CA GLN A 75 -17.24 -10.62 9.70
C GLN A 75 -18.08 -11.81 9.20
N ALA A 76 -17.53 -13.03 9.19
CA ALA A 76 -18.27 -14.20 8.74
C ALA A 76 -19.21 -14.75 9.81
N VAL A 77 -18.94 -14.46 11.09
CA VAL A 77 -19.79 -14.89 12.20
C VAL A 77 -20.68 -13.76 12.74
N THR A 78 -20.39 -12.49 12.44
CA THR A 78 -21.22 -11.34 12.79
C THR A 78 -21.99 -10.79 11.59
N GLY A 79 -23.29 -10.60 11.71
CA GLY A 79 -24.12 -9.93 10.71
C GLY A 79 -25.22 -9.08 11.34
N ASN A 80 -25.69 -8.06 10.63
CA ASN A 80 -26.69 -7.10 11.14
C ASN A 80 -28.07 -7.73 11.43
N GLU A 81 -28.31 -8.96 10.99
CA GLU A 81 -29.50 -9.73 11.33
C GLU A 81 -29.10 -10.91 12.21
N GLU A 82 -29.77 -11.10 13.34
CA GLU A 82 -29.48 -12.17 14.31
C GLU A 82 -29.48 -13.57 13.68
N ALA A 83 -30.30 -13.78 12.65
CA ALA A 83 -30.35 -15.02 11.86
C ALA A 83 -29.06 -15.32 11.07
N LYS A 84 -28.19 -14.32 10.87
CA LYS A 84 -26.89 -14.44 10.18
C LYS A 84 -25.72 -14.62 11.15
N ASN A 85 -25.96 -14.53 12.46
CA ASN A 85 -24.93 -14.72 13.48
C ASN A 85 -24.60 -16.21 13.66
N ILE A 86 -23.70 -16.73 12.81
CA ILE A 86 -23.33 -18.15 12.76
C ILE A 86 -22.83 -18.65 14.12
N TYR A 87 -22.18 -17.79 14.93
CA TYR A 87 -21.68 -18.19 16.25
C TYR A 87 -22.80 -18.66 17.19
N ARG A 88 -24.04 -18.14 17.05
CA ARG A 88 -25.21 -18.56 17.86
C ARG A 88 -25.72 -19.96 17.52
N GLN A 89 -25.23 -20.57 16.43
CA GLN A 89 -25.51 -21.98 16.15
C GLN A 89 -24.71 -22.91 17.06
N PHE A 90 -23.62 -22.43 17.66
CA PHE A 90 -22.92 -23.12 18.74
C PHE A 90 -23.53 -22.72 20.09
N SER A 91 -23.43 -23.59 21.10
CA SER A 91 -23.82 -23.21 22.45
C SER A 91 -22.78 -22.27 23.08
N PRO A 92 -23.14 -21.41 24.04
CA PRO A 92 -22.21 -20.49 24.72
C PRO A 92 -21.00 -21.17 25.38
N ASP A 93 -21.14 -22.45 25.73
CA ASP A 93 -20.13 -23.30 26.36
C ASP A 93 -19.45 -24.26 25.37
N PHE A 94 -19.67 -24.08 24.06
CA PHE A 94 -19.18 -25.02 23.06
C PHE A 94 -17.65 -25.00 22.95
N PHE A 95 -17.03 -23.82 22.98
CA PHE A 95 -15.57 -23.68 22.81
C PHE A 95 -14.85 -23.67 24.16
N ASP A 96 -13.74 -24.40 24.25
CA ASP A 96 -12.87 -24.41 25.43
C ASP A 96 -11.79 -23.32 25.36
N LEU A 97 -11.40 -22.94 24.13
CA LEU A 97 -10.34 -21.98 23.83
C LEU A 97 -10.70 -21.14 22.59
N ILE A 98 -10.49 -19.84 22.69
CA ILE A 98 -10.59 -18.89 21.57
C ILE A 98 -9.26 -18.16 21.41
N ILE A 99 -8.69 -18.23 20.21
CA ILE A 99 -7.51 -17.48 19.80
C ILE A 99 -7.95 -16.40 18.81
N ILE A 100 -7.46 -15.19 19.01
CA ILE A 100 -7.89 -14.00 18.28
C ILE A 100 -6.66 -13.33 17.71
N ASP A 101 -6.46 -13.43 16.41
CA ASP A 101 -5.33 -12.84 15.72
C ASP A 101 -5.64 -11.40 15.28
N GLU A 102 -4.67 -10.51 15.45
CA GLU A 102 -4.84 -9.07 15.22
C GLU A 102 -5.98 -8.47 16.08
N CYS A 103 -5.99 -8.77 17.38
CA CYS A 103 -6.99 -8.33 18.37
C CYS A 103 -6.98 -6.81 18.68
N HIS A 104 -6.61 -6.00 17.69
CA HIS A 104 -6.58 -4.53 17.69
C HIS A 104 -7.25 -3.90 16.47
N ARG A 105 -7.63 -4.70 15.47
CA ARG A 105 -8.24 -4.21 14.24
C ARG A 105 -9.75 -4.22 14.41
N GLY A 106 -10.28 -3.03 14.67
CA GLY A 106 -11.70 -2.72 14.56
C GLY A 106 -11.93 -1.22 14.36
N SER A 107 -12.92 -0.86 13.55
CA SER A 107 -13.73 0.34 13.82
C SER A 107 -14.51 0.15 15.12
N ALA A 108 -15.13 1.20 15.68
CA ALA A 108 -16.01 1.03 16.85
C ALA A 108 -17.07 -0.08 16.64
N ASP A 109 -17.55 -0.24 15.40
CA ASP A 109 -18.50 -1.28 15.01
C ASP A 109 -17.85 -2.68 14.95
N GLU A 110 -16.66 -2.82 14.38
CA GLU A 110 -15.93 -4.10 14.37
C GLU A 110 -15.45 -4.49 15.78
N ASP A 111 -15.12 -3.51 16.61
CA ASP A 111 -14.81 -3.70 18.03
C ASP A 111 -16.02 -4.24 18.80
N SER A 112 -17.22 -3.78 18.46
CA SER A 112 -18.46 -4.35 19.00
C SER A 112 -18.69 -5.80 18.54
N ALA A 113 -18.33 -6.13 17.30
CA ALA A 113 -18.58 -7.43 16.69
C ALA A 113 -17.75 -8.57 17.30
N TRP A 114 -16.44 -8.38 17.48
CA TRP A 114 -15.64 -9.42 18.16
C TRP A 114 -16.00 -9.50 19.64
N ARG A 115 -16.25 -8.37 20.30
CA ARG A 115 -16.61 -8.35 21.72
C ARG A 115 -17.89 -9.12 22.00
N GLU A 116 -18.92 -9.01 21.15
CA GLU A 116 -20.16 -9.79 21.27
C GLU A 116 -19.86 -11.31 21.22
N ILE A 117 -19.01 -11.76 20.30
CA ILE A 117 -18.63 -13.18 20.19
C ILE A 117 -17.91 -13.65 21.45
N LEU A 118 -16.99 -12.84 21.96
CA LEU A 118 -16.20 -13.21 23.14
C LEU A 118 -17.02 -13.19 24.43
N GLU A 119 -17.95 -12.24 24.57
CA GLU A 119 -18.89 -12.20 25.68
C GLU A 119 -19.86 -13.40 25.60
N TYR A 120 -20.31 -13.78 24.40
CA TYR A 120 -21.15 -14.96 24.19
C TYR A 120 -20.43 -16.25 24.61
N PHE A 121 -19.16 -16.42 24.25
CA PHE A 121 -18.32 -17.55 24.66
C PHE A 121 -17.49 -17.25 25.92
N GLY A 122 -18.08 -16.56 26.89
CA GLY A 122 -17.37 -16.08 28.09
C GLY A 122 -16.80 -17.18 29.00
N SER A 123 -17.22 -18.44 28.85
CA SER A 123 -16.65 -19.58 29.58
C SER A 123 -15.35 -20.12 28.97
N ALA A 124 -15.07 -19.81 27.70
CA ALA A 124 -13.86 -20.23 27.03
C ALA A 124 -12.64 -19.48 27.58
N THR A 125 -11.46 -20.11 27.54
CA THR A 125 -10.22 -19.35 27.70
C THR A 125 -9.98 -18.52 26.45
N GLN A 126 -9.63 -17.24 26.58
CA GLN A 126 -9.50 -16.34 25.43
C GLN A 126 -8.10 -15.71 25.39
N ILE A 127 -7.44 -15.80 24.23
CA ILE A 127 -6.09 -15.28 24.02
C ILE A 127 -6.08 -14.39 22.77
N GLY A 128 -5.89 -13.10 22.99
CA GLY A 128 -5.61 -12.12 21.92
C GLY A 128 -4.12 -12.06 21.55
N LEU A 129 -3.83 -12.02 20.26
CA LEU A 129 -2.52 -11.73 19.68
C LEU A 129 -2.58 -10.44 18.86
N THR A 130 -1.58 -9.58 19.00
CA THR A 130 -1.51 -8.32 18.24
C THR A 130 -0.07 -7.87 17.97
N ALA A 131 0.19 -7.19 16.85
CA ALA A 131 1.45 -6.46 16.65
C ALA A 131 1.44 -5.08 17.29
N THR A 132 0.27 -4.46 17.33
CA THR A 132 0.08 -3.06 17.65
C THR A 132 -1.07 -2.97 18.64
N PRO A 133 -0.80 -3.05 19.95
CA PRO A 133 -1.85 -2.81 20.93
C PRO A 133 -2.39 -1.39 20.71
N ARG A 134 -3.72 -1.24 20.65
CA ARG A 134 -4.36 0.06 20.61
C ARG A 134 -4.66 0.49 22.04
N GLU A 135 -4.20 1.68 22.38
CA GLU A 135 -4.57 2.40 23.59
C GLU A 135 -5.08 3.78 23.14
N THR A 136 -6.40 3.89 22.90
CA THR A 136 -7.06 5.20 22.76
C THR A 136 -7.88 5.48 24.01
N GLU A 137 -8.30 6.74 24.19
CA GLU A 137 -9.15 7.16 25.32
C GLU A 137 -10.53 6.45 25.33
N GLU A 138 -10.98 5.94 24.18
CA GLU A 138 -12.33 5.39 23.99
C GLU A 138 -12.35 3.86 23.76
N VAL A 139 -11.27 3.29 23.20
CA VAL A 139 -11.14 1.86 22.90
C VAL A 139 -9.75 1.38 23.28
N SER A 140 -9.68 0.52 24.28
CA SER A 140 -8.44 -0.14 24.67
C SER A 140 -8.65 -1.65 24.68
N ASN A 141 -7.85 -2.36 23.89
CA ASN A 141 -7.84 -3.83 23.91
C ASN A 141 -7.46 -4.35 25.31
N SER A 142 -6.69 -3.56 26.05
CA SER A 142 -6.29 -3.84 27.42
C SER A 142 -7.47 -3.78 28.40
N LEU A 143 -8.56 -3.05 28.09
CA LEU A 143 -9.77 -3.08 28.91
C LEU A 143 -10.44 -4.47 28.91
N TYR A 144 -10.35 -5.19 27.78
CA TYR A 144 -10.93 -6.53 27.66
C TYR A 144 -9.93 -7.63 28.05
N PHE A 145 -8.75 -7.64 27.43
CA PHE A 145 -7.76 -8.72 27.62
C PHE A 145 -6.81 -8.53 28.82
N GLY A 146 -6.92 -7.40 29.51
CA GLY A 146 -5.93 -6.97 30.49
C GLY A 146 -4.56 -6.68 29.87
N ASP A 147 -3.56 -6.53 30.74
CA ASP A 147 -2.19 -6.28 30.33
C ASP A 147 -1.61 -7.39 29.45
N SER A 148 -0.60 -7.04 28.66
CA SER A 148 0.16 -8.02 27.89
C SER A 148 0.93 -8.94 28.84
N ILE A 149 0.73 -10.26 28.72
CA ILE A 149 1.52 -11.24 29.47
C ILE A 149 2.93 -11.41 28.90
N PHE A 150 3.12 -11.03 27.63
CA PHE A 150 4.39 -11.04 26.94
C PHE A 150 4.36 -10.03 25.79
N THR A 151 5.49 -9.35 25.60
CA THR A 151 5.70 -8.38 24.52
C THR A 151 7.03 -8.63 23.84
N TYR A 152 6.98 -8.91 22.53
CA TYR A 152 8.15 -8.99 21.67
C TYR A 152 8.10 -7.86 20.64
N SER A 153 8.84 -6.79 20.94
CA SER A 153 8.75 -5.52 20.22
C SER A 153 9.52 -5.52 18.90
N LEU A 154 9.19 -4.58 18.02
CA LEU A 154 9.95 -4.33 16.79
C LEU A 154 11.42 -4.03 17.10
N LYS A 155 11.69 -3.24 18.15
CA LYS A 155 13.04 -2.92 18.60
C LYS A 155 13.81 -4.18 18.98
N GLN A 156 13.22 -5.02 19.83
CA GLN A 156 13.85 -6.28 20.26
C GLN A 156 14.10 -7.20 19.07
N GLY A 157 13.12 -7.35 18.17
CA GLY A 157 13.29 -8.17 16.97
C GLY A 157 14.42 -7.71 16.05
N ILE A 158 14.68 -6.40 15.98
CA ILE A 158 15.83 -5.84 15.26
C ILE A 158 17.15 -6.13 16.00
N GLU A 159 17.19 -5.91 17.31
CA GLU A 159 18.38 -6.15 18.15
C GLU A 159 18.79 -7.64 18.14
N ASP A 160 17.81 -8.55 18.14
CA ASP A 160 18.03 -10.00 18.08
C ASP A 160 18.35 -10.51 16.66
N GLY A 161 18.29 -9.63 15.64
CA GLY A 161 18.61 -9.97 14.25
C GLY A 161 17.51 -10.73 13.50
N PHE A 162 16.29 -10.83 14.05
CA PHE A 162 15.14 -11.46 13.40
C PHE A 162 14.36 -10.52 12.48
N LEU A 163 14.45 -9.20 12.71
CA LEU A 163 13.78 -8.18 11.90
C LEU A 163 14.82 -7.23 11.29
N ALA A 164 14.54 -6.78 10.07
CA ALA A 164 15.41 -5.82 9.40
C ALA A 164 15.33 -4.44 10.08
N PRO A 165 16.48 -3.78 10.32
CA PRO A 165 16.48 -2.38 10.75
C PRO A 165 15.91 -1.49 9.65
N TYR A 166 15.35 -0.34 10.02
CA TYR A 166 14.82 0.65 9.08
C TYR A 166 15.37 2.04 9.38
N LYS A 167 15.43 2.87 8.34
CA LYS A 167 15.77 4.28 8.45
C LYS A 167 14.55 5.10 8.07
N VAL A 168 14.14 6.00 8.95
CA VAL A 168 13.05 6.95 8.67
C VAL A 168 13.63 8.16 7.96
N ILE A 169 13.07 8.47 6.79
CA ILE A 169 13.38 9.69 6.04
C ILE A 169 12.11 10.52 6.06
N ARG A 170 12.16 11.65 6.76
CA ARG A 170 11.05 12.60 6.81
C ARG A 170 11.26 13.67 5.75
N ILE A 171 10.24 13.87 4.93
CA ILE A 171 10.18 14.89 3.90
C ILE A 171 8.92 15.70 4.17
N ASP A 172 9.09 16.99 4.42
CA ASP A 172 7.98 17.88 4.71
C ASP A 172 7.60 18.67 3.44
N PHE A 173 6.34 18.57 3.04
CA PHE A 173 5.78 19.36 1.95
C PHE A 173 5.05 20.58 2.49
N ASP A 174 5.05 21.68 1.73
CA ASP A 174 4.41 22.94 2.13
C ASP A 174 2.94 22.71 2.53
N LYS A 175 2.17 22.00 1.69
CA LYS A 175 0.75 21.69 1.94
C LYS A 175 0.55 20.70 3.07
N ASP A 176 1.54 19.87 3.36
CA ASP A 176 1.49 18.90 4.46
C ASP A 176 1.71 19.58 5.82
N LEU A 177 2.42 20.71 5.83
CA LEU A 177 2.64 21.54 7.01
C LEU A 177 1.53 22.58 7.23
N SER A 178 1.12 23.29 6.17
CA SER A 178 0.17 24.42 6.28
C SER A 178 -1.28 24.06 5.98
N GLY A 179 -1.53 22.85 5.48
CA GLY A 179 -2.80 22.51 4.84
C GLY A 179 -2.98 23.18 3.47
N TRP A 180 -4.07 22.81 2.80
CA TRP A 180 -4.48 23.35 1.51
C TRP A 180 -5.93 23.80 1.56
N LYS A 181 -6.25 24.97 1.01
CA LYS A 181 -7.61 25.50 0.93
C LYS A 181 -7.96 25.83 -0.53
N PRO A 182 -9.14 25.42 -1.04
CA PRO A 182 -9.56 25.79 -2.38
C PRO A 182 -9.86 27.29 -2.48
N LYS A 183 -9.80 27.82 -3.71
CA LYS A 183 -10.36 29.15 -3.99
C LYS A 183 -11.89 29.10 -3.93
N PRO A 184 -12.57 30.22 -3.60
CA PRO A 184 -14.03 30.26 -3.61
C PRO A 184 -14.61 29.78 -4.95
N GLY A 185 -15.53 28.81 -4.89
CA GLY A 185 -16.16 28.20 -6.07
C GLY A 185 -15.25 27.34 -6.94
N GLN A 186 -14.07 26.96 -6.44
CA GLN A 186 -13.15 26.09 -7.19
C GLN A 186 -13.78 24.71 -7.42
N ARG A 187 -13.67 24.22 -8.65
CA ARG A 187 -14.13 22.89 -9.05
C ARG A 187 -12.95 21.95 -9.26
N ASP A 188 -13.18 20.66 -9.05
CA ASP A 188 -12.25 19.60 -9.38
C ASP A 188 -12.20 19.33 -10.90
N LYS A 189 -11.36 18.38 -11.31
CA LYS A 189 -11.20 17.99 -12.73
C LYS A 189 -12.46 17.36 -13.36
N TYR A 190 -13.43 16.97 -12.54
CA TYR A 190 -14.72 16.42 -12.97
C TYR A 190 -15.84 17.48 -12.91
N GLY A 191 -15.50 18.73 -12.61
CA GLY A 191 -16.44 19.84 -12.52
C GLY A 191 -17.27 19.88 -11.24
N LYS A 192 -16.95 19.06 -10.22
CA LYS A 192 -17.60 19.11 -8.91
C LYS A 192 -16.98 20.20 -8.05
N GLU A 193 -17.81 20.92 -7.31
CA GLU A 193 -17.33 21.98 -6.42
C GLU A 193 -16.57 21.38 -5.23
N ILE A 194 -15.40 21.96 -4.92
CA ILE A 194 -14.58 21.53 -3.81
C ILE A 194 -15.07 22.25 -2.54
N PRO A 195 -15.37 21.54 -1.45
CA PRO A 195 -15.82 22.16 -0.21
C PRO A 195 -14.87 23.25 0.29
N ASP A 196 -15.41 24.41 0.67
CA ASP A 196 -14.64 25.55 1.18
C ASP A 196 -14.16 25.30 2.62
N GLN A 197 -13.15 24.45 2.76
CA GLN A 197 -12.52 24.09 4.03
C GLN A 197 -11.00 23.92 3.87
N VAL A 198 -10.29 23.88 4.99
CA VAL A 198 -8.86 23.56 5.01
C VAL A 198 -8.69 22.05 5.05
N PHE A 199 -8.06 21.51 4.02
CA PHE A 199 -7.66 20.11 3.91
C PHE A 199 -6.24 19.94 4.47
N ASN A 200 -5.99 18.83 5.14
CA ASN A 200 -4.69 18.49 5.74
C ASN A 200 -4.29 17.04 5.39
N GLN A 201 -3.21 16.54 5.99
CA GLN A 201 -2.70 15.19 5.75
C GLN A 201 -3.74 14.07 5.96
N ARG A 202 -4.76 14.27 6.82
CA ARG A 202 -5.84 13.28 7.02
C ARG A 202 -6.81 13.22 5.85
N ASP A 203 -6.89 14.29 5.07
CA ASP A 203 -7.81 14.42 3.93
C ASP A 203 -7.12 14.03 2.62
N PHE A 204 -5.82 14.31 2.50
CA PHE A 204 -5.04 13.99 1.32
C PHE A 204 -5.04 12.50 1.02
N ASP A 205 -5.18 12.17 -0.26
CA ASP A 205 -5.25 10.80 -0.81
C ASP A 205 -6.45 9.97 -0.33
N ARG A 206 -7.39 10.58 0.44
CA ARG A 206 -8.67 9.97 0.86
C ARG A 206 -9.88 10.69 0.29
N THR A 207 -10.00 11.98 0.59
CA THR A 207 -11.11 12.83 0.15
C THR A 207 -10.65 13.89 -0.86
N LEU A 208 -9.36 14.20 -0.87
CA LEU A 208 -8.76 15.15 -1.80
C LEU A 208 -7.43 14.60 -2.35
N VAL A 209 -7.29 14.51 -3.66
CA VAL A 209 -6.01 14.18 -4.31
C VAL A 209 -5.39 15.46 -4.85
N LEU A 210 -4.19 15.79 -4.36
CA LEU A 210 -3.38 16.89 -4.88
C LEU A 210 -2.38 16.32 -5.88
N GLU A 211 -2.73 16.28 -7.17
CA GLU A 211 -1.91 15.61 -8.20
C GLU A 211 -0.45 16.09 -8.23
N LYS A 212 -0.22 17.41 -8.08
CA LYS A 212 1.14 17.98 -7.97
C LYS A 212 1.94 17.46 -6.79
N ARG A 213 1.27 17.18 -5.67
CA ARG A 213 1.90 16.59 -4.48
C ARG A 213 2.24 15.13 -4.76
N THR A 214 1.32 14.36 -5.34
CA THR A 214 1.55 12.95 -5.71
C THR A 214 2.77 12.82 -6.62
N GLU A 215 2.86 13.63 -7.67
CA GLU A 215 4.02 13.63 -8.59
C GLU A 215 5.32 14.03 -7.88
N LEU A 216 5.27 15.03 -7.00
CA LEU A 216 6.45 15.45 -6.24
C LEU A 216 6.93 14.35 -5.30
N VAL A 217 6.01 13.67 -4.60
CA VAL A 217 6.33 12.53 -3.74
C VAL A 217 6.97 11.41 -4.57
N ALA A 218 6.34 11.05 -5.69
CA ALA A 218 6.83 9.99 -6.56
C ALA A 218 8.23 10.33 -7.10
N ARG A 219 8.46 11.58 -7.54
CA ARG A 219 9.78 12.04 -8.00
C ARG A 219 10.84 11.93 -6.91
N ILE A 220 10.53 12.34 -5.68
CA ILE A 220 11.49 12.23 -4.57
C ILE A 220 11.81 10.77 -4.26
N ILE A 221 10.81 9.88 -4.30
CA ILE A 221 11.02 8.44 -4.15
C ILE A 221 11.91 7.92 -5.29
N SER A 222 11.62 8.27 -6.55
CA SER A 222 12.42 7.88 -7.73
C SER A 222 13.87 8.33 -7.59
N ASP A 223 14.09 9.62 -7.31
CA ASP A 223 15.41 10.22 -7.18
C ASP A 223 16.19 9.57 -6.01
N TYR A 224 15.50 9.28 -4.90
CA TYR A 224 16.09 8.60 -3.75
C TYR A 224 16.50 7.15 -4.08
N LEU A 225 15.62 6.37 -4.72
CA LEU A 225 15.94 5.00 -5.14
C LEU A 225 17.11 4.97 -6.11
N LYS A 226 17.14 5.89 -7.10
CA LYS A 226 18.28 6.06 -8.02
C LYS A 226 19.57 6.40 -7.27
N SER A 227 19.51 7.29 -6.28
CA SER A 227 20.69 7.68 -5.49
C SER A 227 21.28 6.52 -4.67
N LEU A 228 20.44 5.55 -4.30
CA LEU A 228 20.87 4.32 -3.62
C LEU A 228 21.33 3.21 -4.58
N GLY A 229 21.25 3.45 -5.89
CA GLY A 229 21.50 2.43 -6.91
C GLY A 229 20.49 1.29 -6.86
N VAL A 230 19.29 1.54 -6.33
CA VAL A 230 18.21 0.54 -6.30
C VAL A 230 17.65 0.41 -7.72
N PRO A 231 17.85 -0.74 -8.38
CA PRO A 231 17.37 -0.96 -9.74
C PRO A 231 15.84 -1.07 -9.76
N LEU A 232 15.16 -0.38 -10.69
CA LEU A 232 13.70 -0.46 -10.86
C LEU A 232 13.26 -1.64 -11.73
N GLU A 233 14.22 -2.40 -12.26
CA GLU A 233 14.06 -3.54 -13.15
C GLU A 233 13.14 -4.62 -12.56
N GLY A 234 13.07 -4.74 -11.23
CA GLY A 234 12.13 -5.62 -10.55
C GLY A 234 10.68 -5.19 -10.78
N LEU A 235 10.39 -3.90 -10.62
CA LEU A 235 9.06 -3.33 -10.85
C LEU A 235 8.70 -3.36 -12.34
N GLU A 236 9.65 -3.08 -13.22
CA GLU A 236 9.46 -3.16 -14.68
C GLU A 236 9.11 -4.57 -15.15
N LYS A 237 9.68 -5.61 -14.53
CA LYS A 237 9.37 -7.01 -14.85
C LYS A 237 7.97 -7.43 -14.39
N GLU A 238 7.53 -6.94 -13.23
CA GLU A 238 6.22 -7.31 -12.67
C GLU A 238 5.07 -6.51 -13.30
N ILE A 239 5.29 -5.23 -13.58
CA ILE A 239 4.24 -4.30 -14.03
C ILE A 239 4.31 -4.09 -15.55
N GLY A 240 5.49 -3.82 -16.10
CA GLY A 240 5.73 -3.61 -17.53
C GLY A 240 6.92 -2.68 -17.81
N GLN A 241 7.62 -2.92 -18.93
CA GLN A 241 8.83 -2.18 -19.32
C GLN A 241 8.54 -0.90 -20.10
N ASP A 242 7.30 -0.68 -20.55
CA ASP A 242 6.93 0.48 -21.37
C ASP A 242 6.62 1.73 -20.53
N PHE A 243 6.54 1.57 -19.20
CA PHE A 243 6.20 2.61 -18.25
C PHE A 243 7.41 3.46 -17.84
N ASP A 244 7.18 4.73 -17.53
CA ASP A 244 8.24 5.56 -16.94
C ASP A 244 8.44 5.16 -15.46
N PRO A 245 9.68 5.18 -14.94
CA PRO A 245 9.99 4.98 -13.52
C PRO A 245 9.06 5.72 -12.54
N LEU A 246 8.68 6.96 -12.85
CA LEU A 246 7.78 7.76 -12.03
C LEU A 246 6.40 7.11 -11.95
N ASP A 247 5.88 6.62 -13.08
CA ASP A 247 4.56 5.98 -13.15
C ASP A 247 4.53 4.63 -12.46
N LEU A 248 5.60 3.85 -12.56
CA LEU A 248 5.74 2.59 -11.83
C LEU A 248 5.66 2.83 -10.31
N ILE A 249 6.36 3.86 -9.83
CA ILE A 249 6.33 4.22 -8.42
C ILE A 249 4.95 4.76 -8.02
N CYS A 250 4.33 5.61 -8.84
CA CYS A 250 2.97 6.08 -8.59
C CYS A 250 1.97 4.92 -8.51
N HIS A 251 2.10 3.93 -9.39
CA HIS A 251 1.25 2.75 -9.40
C HIS A 251 1.40 1.94 -8.10
N VAL A 252 2.64 1.63 -7.70
CA VAL A 252 2.92 0.85 -6.49
C VAL A 252 2.50 1.57 -5.21
N VAL A 253 2.74 2.89 -5.14
CA VAL A 253 2.54 3.67 -3.91
C VAL A 253 1.10 4.16 -3.78
N PHE A 254 0.47 4.56 -4.88
CA PHE A 254 -0.83 5.25 -4.87
C PHE A 254 -1.94 4.51 -5.62
N ASP A 255 -1.68 3.29 -6.11
CA ASP A 255 -2.64 2.47 -6.89
C ASP A 255 -3.20 3.22 -8.12
N GLN A 256 -2.38 4.09 -8.72
CA GLN A 256 -2.75 4.84 -9.91
C GLN A 256 -2.44 4.04 -11.18
N PRO A 257 -3.27 4.11 -12.24
CA PRO A 257 -2.90 3.53 -13.53
C PRO A 257 -1.59 4.14 -14.05
N PRO A 258 -0.56 3.33 -14.35
CA PRO A 258 0.71 3.85 -14.84
C PRO A 258 0.59 4.36 -16.27
N LEU A 259 1.22 5.49 -16.57
CA LEU A 259 1.35 5.98 -17.95
C LEU A 259 2.59 5.38 -18.61
N THR A 260 2.44 4.98 -19.87
CA THR A 260 3.58 4.61 -20.71
C THR A 260 4.43 5.83 -21.04
N ARG A 261 5.72 5.62 -21.33
CA ARG A 261 6.59 6.68 -21.86
C ARG A 261 6.00 7.32 -23.11
N LYS A 262 5.38 6.51 -23.98
CA LYS A 262 4.68 6.98 -25.18
C LYS A 262 3.47 7.88 -24.86
N GLU A 263 2.68 7.54 -23.86
CA GLU A 263 1.57 8.39 -23.40
C GLU A 263 2.07 9.72 -22.84
N ARG A 264 3.14 9.72 -22.04
CA ARG A 264 3.79 10.95 -21.56
C ARG A 264 4.27 11.84 -22.70
N ALA A 265 4.99 11.27 -23.67
CA ALA A 265 5.44 11.99 -24.86
C ALA A 265 4.25 12.60 -25.64
N ASN A 266 3.18 11.84 -25.83
CA ASN A 266 1.99 12.32 -26.52
C ASN A 266 1.24 13.40 -25.76
N ASN A 267 1.23 13.36 -24.42
CA ASN A 267 0.64 14.43 -23.62
C ASN A 267 1.40 15.76 -23.81
N VAL A 268 2.73 15.73 -23.92
CA VAL A 268 3.52 16.92 -24.26
C VAL A 268 3.16 17.46 -25.65
N ARG A 269 2.99 16.57 -26.65
CA ARG A 269 2.60 16.95 -28.02
C ARG A 269 1.22 17.60 -28.09
N LYS A 270 0.27 17.13 -27.28
CA LYS A 270 -1.09 17.68 -27.22
C LYS A 270 -1.15 19.06 -26.57
N ARG A 271 -0.10 19.49 -25.85
CA ARG A 271 -0.03 20.80 -25.19
C ARG A 271 0.53 21.86 -26.13
N ASN A 272 0.26 23.13 -25.81
CA ASN A 272 0.79 24.28 -26.55
C ASN A 272 2.32 24.50 -26.37
N TYR A 273 3.06 23.52 -25.86
CA TYR A 273 4.51 23.62 -25.61
C TYR A 273 5.30 23.99 -26.86
N PHE A 274 4.97 23.38 -28.00
CA PHE A 274 5.71 23.55 -29.26
C PHE A 274 5.48 24.90 -29.95
N SER A 275 4.41 25.62 -29.58
CA SER A 275 3.98 26.85 -30.27
C SER A 275 5.07 27.93 -30.33
N LYS A 276 5.94 28.00 -29.30
CA LYS A 276 7.03 28.97 -29.17
C LYS A 276 8.28 28.67 -30.01
N TYR A 277 8.36 27.51 -30.65
CA TYR A 277 9.52 27.08 -31.44
C TYR A 277 9.22 27.12 -32.94
N GLY A 278 10.23 27.42 -33.75
CA GLY A 278 10.17 27.29 -35.22
C GLY A 278 10.15 25.83 -35.67
N GLU A 279 9.82 25.59 -36.95
CA GLU A 279 9.61 24.26 -37.52
C GLU A 279 10.78 23.29 -37.26
N GLN A 280 12.01 23.71 -37.56
CA GLN A 280 13.21 22.89 -37.35
C GLN A 280 13.42 22.50 -35.89
N ALA A 281 13.20 23.43 -34.94
CA ALA A 281 13.32 23.17 -33.51
C ALA A 281 12.24 22.19 -33.03
N ARG A 282 11.00 22.30 -33.56
CA ARG A 282 9.91 21.35 -33.26
C ARG A 282 10.23 19.95 -33.75
N THR A 283 10.86 19.81 -34.92
CA THR A 283 11.27 18.50 -35.45
C THR A 283 12.27 17.83 -34.51
N VAL A 284 13.29 18.57 -34.04
CA VAL A 284 14.27 18.05 -33.07
C VAL A 284 13.60 17.66 -31.75
N LEU A 285 12.72 18.52 -31.21
CA LEU A 285 12.03 18.23 -29.95
C LEU A 285 11.07 17.03 -30.06
N ASN A 286 10.43 16.81 -31.22
CA ASN A 286 9.62 15.62 -31.44
C ASN A 286 10.47 14.35 -31.52
N ALA A 287 11.62 14.40 -32.20
CA ALA A 287 12.55 13.28 -32.26
C ALA A 287 13.11 12.92 -30.87
N LEU A 288 13.36 13.92 -30.02
CA LEU A 288 13.72 13.70 -28.61
C LEU A 288 12.59 13.03 -27.82
N LEU A 289 11.34 13.42 -28.05
CA LEU A 289 10.18 12.77 -27.42
C LEU A 289 9.99 11.32 -27.89
N ASP A 290 10.26 11.03 -29.17
CA ASP A 290 10.24 9.65 -29.68
C ASP A 290 11.35 8.83 -29.03
N LYS A 291 12.57 9.38 -28.93
CA LYS A 291 13.68 8.74 -28.24
C LYS A 291 13.35 8.42 -26.78
N TYR A 292 12.73 9.36 -26.06
CA TYR A 292 12.25 9.13 -24.70
C TYR A 292 11.18 8.03 -24.64
N ALA A 293 10.25 8.00 -25.60
CA ALA A 293 9.19 6.98 -25.63
C ALA A 293 9.76 5.56 -25.78
N ASP A 294 10.85 5.41 -26.51
CA ASP A 294 11.47 4.11 -26.82
C ASP A 294 12.49 3.69 -25.76
N GLU A 295 13.36 4.60 -25.31
CA GLU A 295 14.55 4.25 -24.51
C GLU A 295 14.55 4.86 -23.09
N GLY A 296 13.78 5.92 -22.85
CA GLY A 296 13.62 6.53 -21.53
C GLY A 296 14.31 7.88 -21.37
N ILE A 297 14.24 8.42 -20.15
CA ILE A 297 14.67 9.80 -19.87
C ILE A 297 16.19 9.96 -19.85
N GLU A 298 16.92 8.93 -19.43
CA GLU A 298 18.38 8.99 -19.28
C GLU A 298 19.08 9.25 -20.61
N ASP A 299 18.55 8.69 -21.70
CA ASP A 299 19.10 8.88 -23.04
C ASP A 299 18.92 10.29 -23.60
N ILE A 300 17.93 11.06 -23.13
CA ILE A 300 17.69 12.41 -23.65
C ILE A 300 18.35 13.53 -22.84
N GLU A 301 18.95 13.21 -21.69
CA GLU A 301 19.65 14.19 -20.83
C GLU A 301 21.09 14.47 -21.31
N SER A 302 21.68 13.54 -22.06
CA SER A 302 23.03 13.68 -22.61
C SER A 302 23.03 14.43 -23.95
N LEU A 303 24.04 15.27 -24.18
CA LEU A 303 24.31 15.86 -25.50
C LEU A 303 24.63 14.80 -26.57
N ASP A 304 25.03 13.60 -26.15
CA ASP A 304 25.29 12.49 -27.06
C ASP A 304 24.01 11.99 -27.76
N VAL A 305 22.83 12.30 -27.21
CA VAL A 305 21.54 12.01 -27.87
C VAL A 305 21.46 12.60 -29.28
N LEU A 306 22.12 13.76 -29.50
CA LEU A 306 22.14 14.44 -30.80
C LEU A 306 22.93 13.67 -31.86
N LYS A 307 23.73 12.69 -31.46
CA LYS A 307 24.52 11.83 -32.36
C LYS A 307 23.80 10.54 -32.73
N VAL A 308 22.62 10.29 -32.17
CA VAL A 308 21.86 9.05 -32.35
C VAL A 308 20.69 9.28 -33.30
N LYS A 309 20.34 8.26 -34.10
CA LYS A 309 19.16 8.31 -34.97
C LYS A 309 17.86 8.33 -34.16
N PRO A 310 16.80 9.00 -34.66
CA PRO A 310 16.74 9.76 -35.91
C PRO A 310 17.27 11.21 -35.79
N ILE A 311 17.72 11.64 -34.61
CA ILE A 311 18.14 13.03 -34.37
C ILE A 311 19.37 13.41 -35.19
N SER A 312 20.33 12.49 -35.35
CA SER A 312 21.51 12.69 -36.19
C SER A 312 21.19 12.95 -37.66
N ASP A 313 20.02 12.52 -38.14
CA ASP A 313 19.59 12.74 -39.52
C ASP A 313 19.07 14.18 -39.73
N LEU A 314 18.82 14.92 -38.65
CA LEU A 314 18.37 16.32 -38.65
C LEU A 314 19.53 17.33 -38.74
N GLY A 315 20.77 16.87 -38.57
CA GLY A 315 21.98 17.68 -38.65
C GLY A 315 23.05 17.28 -37.62
N THR A 316 24.21 17.91 -37.71
CA THR A 316 25.27 17.74 -36.71
C THR A 316 24.86 18.36 -35.36
N PRO A 317 25.43 17.92 -34.23
CA PRO A 317 25.12 18.50 -32.91
C PRO A 317 25.26 20.02 -32.86
N LEU A 318 26.25 20.60 -33.56
CA LEU A 318 26.46 22.05 -33.61
C LEU A 318 25.35 22.76 -34.40
N GLU A 319 24.91 22.20 -35.53
CA GLU A 319 23.81 22.74 -36.34
C GLU A 319 22.50 22.69 -35.56
N ILE A 320 22.22 21.55 -34.91
CA ILE A 320 21.04 21.38 -34.06
C ILE A 320 21.05 22.41 -32.94
N ILE A 321 22.16 22.55 -32.20
CA ILE A 321 22.27 23.55 -31.13
C ILE A 321 22.05 24.98 -31.66
N LYS A 322 22.53 25.28 -32.87
CA LYS A 322 22.35 26.59 -33.50
C LYS A 322 20.89 26.91 -33.81
N ILE A 323 20.07 25.92 -34.16
CA ILE A 323 18.62 26.07 -34.37
C ILE A 323 17.93 26.67 -33.13
N PHE A 324 18.40 26.34 -31.93
CA PHE A 324 17.86 26.87 -30.67
C PHE A 324 18.45 28.22 -30.26
N GLY A 325 19.41 28.77 -31.02
CA GLY A 325 20.11 30.02 -30.67
C GLY A 325 21.36 29.81 -29.83
N GLY A 326 21.87 28.57 -29.73
CA GLY A 326 23.11 28.24 -29.03
C GLY A 326 22.92 27.24 -27.88
N LYS A 327 24.03 26.82 -27.28
CA LYS A 327 24.07 25.71 -26.30
C LYS A 327 23.16 25.96 -25.09
N GLN A 328 23.19 27.17 -24.55
CA GLN A 328 22.38 27.52 -23.37
C GLN A 328 20.88 27.45 -23.67
N ALA A 329 20.46 27.98 -24.82
CA ALA A 329 19.06 27.95 -25.22
C ALA A 329 18.57 26.52 -25.54
N TYR A 330 19.41 25.67 -26.11
CA TYR A 330 19.12 24.25 -26.27
C TYR A 330 18.97 23.52 -24.92
N LEU A 331 19.91 23.73 -23.99
CA LEU A 331 19.83 23.12 -22.65
C LEU A 331 18.59 23.61 -21.89
N GLN A 332 18.23 24.89 -22.03
CA GLN A 332 16.99 25.41 -21.48
C GLN A 332 15.76 24.76 -22.13
N ALA A 333 15.75 24.59 -23.45
CA ALA A 333 14.67 23.90 -24.15
C ALA A 333 14.53 22.43 -23.70
N LEU A 334 15.64 21.74 -23.48
CA LEU A 334 15.64 20.39 -22.89
C LEU A 334 15.09 20.39 -21.46
N SER A 335 15.54 21.33 -20.62
CA SER A 335 15.04 21.45 -19.25
C SER A 335 13.53 21.65 -19.21
N VAL A 336 13.00 22.54 -20.07
CA VAL A 336 11.55 22.76 -20.14
C VAL A 336 10.83 21.56 -20.76
N LEU A 337 11.42 20.86 -21.74
CA LEU A 337 10.84 19.62 -22.27
C LEU A 337 10.70 18.55 -21.18
N LYS A 338 11.73 18.40 -20.34
CA LYS A 338 11.70 17.50 -19.18
C LYS A 338 10.62 17.91 -18.19
N GLU A 339 10.52 19.21 -17.89
CA GLU A 339 9.42 19.71 -17.05
C GLU A 339 8.06 19.38 -17.65
N GLU A 340 7.87 19.52 -18.96
CA GLU A 340 6.61 19.19 -19.62
C GLU A 340 6.28 17.69 -19.59
N LEU A 341 7.28 16.81 -19.76
CA LEU A 341 7.12 15.35 -19.64
C LEU A 341 6.61 14.91 -18.26
N TYR A 342 7.00 15.66 -17.23
CA TYR A 342 6.66 15.38 -15.83
C TYR A 342 5.66 16.38 -15.24
N ARG A 343 5.02 17.21 -16.07
CA ARG A 343 4.03 18.18 -15.62
C ARG A 343 2.65 17.53 -15.58
N VAL A 344 1.92 17.70 -14.47
CA VAL A 344 0.51 17.33 -14.32
C VAL A 344 -0.33 17.80 -15.51
N SER A 345 -1.15 16.88 -16.04
CA SER A 345 -2.15 17.17 -17.08
C SER A 345 -3.42 17.77 -16.50
#